data_AF-A0A0F5QEX2-F1
#
_entry.id   AF-A0A0F5QEX2-F1
#
_cell.length_a   1.000
_cell.length_b   1.000
_cell.length_c   1.000
_cell.angle_alpha   90.00
_cell.angle_beta   90.00
_cell.angle_gamma   90.00
#
_symmetry.space_group_name_H-M   'P 1'
#
loop_
_entity.id
_entity.type
_entity.pdbx_description
1 polymer ?
#
loop_
_entity_poly.entity_id
_entity_poly.type
_entity_poly.pdbx_seq_one_letter_code
_entity_poly.pdbx_strand_id
1 'polypeptide(L)'
;MGVSGKKDDYAMTRTASIPVTLITEPRHLTALDPDTALIRLPANTGHGHADGSNCMACAQRTDVRALLSDLLEGAKQGLRPSFTSVVVDASAVPDISIVIAALTGKLPAQALRDHTVARTFYLMG
;
A
#
# COMPACT_ATOMS: atom_id res chain seq x y z
N MET A 1 -41.41 -1.58 -34.72
CA MET A 1 -40.94 -1.14 -33.38
C MET A 1 -39.72 -1.97 -33.03
N GLY A 2 -38.52 -1.47 -33.36
CA GLY A 2 -37.26 -2.18 -33.13
C GLY A 2 -36.63 -1.77 -31.81
N VAL A 3 -36.49 -2.71 -30.88
CA VAL A 3 -35.71 -2.55 -29.65
C VAL A 3 -34.23 -2.60 -30.00
N SER A 4 -33.59 -1.42 -30.07
CA SER A 4 -32.13 -1.31 -30.13
C SER A 4 -31.57 -1.44 -28.73
N GLY A 5 -31.06 -2.63 -28.41
CA GLY A 5 -30.22 -2.86 -27.25
C GLY A 5 -28.87 -2.16 -27.44
N LYS A 6 -28.65 -1.08 -26.69
CA LYS A 6 -27.36 -0.43 -26.56
C LYS A 6 -26.48 -1.36 -25.70
N LYS A 7 -25.55 -2.07 -26.36
CA LYS A 7 -24.45 -2.75 -25.68
C LYS A 7 -23.42 -1.68 -25.38
N ASP A 8 -23.52 -1.08 -24.21
CA ASP A 8 -22.37 -0.39 -23.62
C ASP A 8 -21.40 -1.50 -23.19
N ASP A 9 -20.34 -1.62 -23.96
CA ASP A 9 -19.08 -2.27 -23.62
C ASP A 9 -18.72 -1.96 -22.16
N TYR A 10 -19.00 -2.88 -21.24
CA TYR A 10 -18.24 -3.00 -20.01
C TYR A 10 -16.84 -3.46 -20.40
N ALA A 11 -16.04 -2.52 -20.91
CA ALA A 11 -14.61 -2.66 -20.94
C ALA A 11 -14.19 -2.98 -19.51
N MET A 12 -13.83 -4.25 -19.26
CA MET A 12 -13.12 -4.61 -18.05
C MET A 12 -11.85 -3.77 -18.05
N THR A 13 -11.90 -2.64 -17.33
CA THR A 13 -10.73 -1.83 -17.05
C THR A 13 -9.73 -2.80 -16.48
N ARG A 14 -8.65 -3.11 -17.24
CA ARG A 14 -7.46 -3.72 -16.65
C ARG A 14 -7.20 -2.90 -15.41
N THR A 15 -7.35 -3.49 -14.24
CA THR A 15 -7.11 -2.80 -12.97
C THR A 15 -5.67 -2.34 -13.07
N ALA A 16 -5.45 -1.08 -13.43
CA ALA A 16 -4.11 -0.54 -13.53
C ALA A 16 -3.56 -0.68 -12.12
N SER A 17 -2.52 -1.49 -11.98
CA SER A 17 -1.85 -1.65 -10.71
C SER A 17 -1.39 -0.28 -10.25
N ILE A 18 -1.45 -0.02 -8.95
CA ILE A 18 -1.12 1.25 -8.33
C ILE A 18 0.38 1.24 -8.01
N PRO A 19 1.15 2.20 -8.55
CA PRO A 19 2.58 2.29 -8.31
C PRO A 19 2.88 2.68 -6.86
N VAL A 20 3.90 2.05 -6.29
CA VAL A 20 4.44 2.35 -4.97
C VAL A 20 5.88 2.85 -5.12
N THR A 21 6.15 4.08 -4.69
CA THR A 21 7.51 4.61 -4.55
C THR A 21 7.97 4.43 -3.11
N LEU A 22 9.16 3.87 -2.91
CA LEU A 22 9.71 3.63 -1.57
C LEU A 22 10.81 4.65 -1.26
N ILE A 23 10.61 5.46 -0.22
CA ILE A 23 11.64 6.35 0.33
C ILE A 23 12.35 5.60 1.46
N THR A 24 13.67 5.48 1.34
CA THR A 24 14.52 4.77 2.31
C THR A 24 15.48 5.70 3.05
N GLU A 25 15.72 6.89 2.52
CA GLU A 25 16.65 7.86 3.09
C GLU A 25 15.93 8.90 3.95
N PRO A 26 16.40 9.17 5.17
CA PRO A 26 15.83 10.22 6.00
C PRO A 26 16.02 11.58 5.34
N ARG A 27 15.02 12.46 5.48
CA ARG A 27 14.98 13.82 4.89
C ARG A 27 14.97 13.86 3.36
N HIS A 28 14.65 12.74 2.70
CA HIS A 28 14.36 12.77 1.27
C HIS A 28 13.06 13.55 1.02
N LEU A 29 13.16 14.67 0.31
CA LEU A 29 12.02 15.51 -0.03
C LEU A 29 11.45 15.06 -1.39
N THR A 30 10.27 14.46 -1.36
CA THR A 30 9.51 14.12 -2.57
C THR A 30 8.29 15.02 -2.67
N ALA A 31 8.14 15.70 -3.80
CA ALA A 31 6.89 16.38 -4.12
C ALA A 31 5.79 15.34 -4.29
N LEU A 32 4.65 15.54 -3.64
CA LEU A 32 3.49 14.66 -3.78
C LEU A 32 2.50 15.33 -4.72
N ASP A 33 2.15 14.63 -5.80
CA ASP A 33 1.00 15.01 -6.62
C ASP A 33 -0.29 14.93 -5.80
N PRO A 34 -1.33 15.72 -6.13
CA PRO A 34 -2.59 15.73 -5.39
C PRO A 34 -3.27 14.36 -5.31
N ASP A 35 -3.03 13.47 -6.30
CA ASP A 35 -3.57 12.11 -6.36
C ASP A 35 -2.62 11.05 -5.78
N THR A 36 -1.60 11.46 -5.01
CA THR A 36 -0.63 10.55 -4.35
C THR A 36 -0.96 10.38 -2.88
N ALA A 37 -1.15 9.14 -2.44
CA ALA A 37 -1.25 8.82 -1.02
C ALA A 37 0.14 8.67 -0.38
N LEU A 38 0.30 9.16 0.86
CA LEU A 38 1.52 8.98 1.65
C LEU A 38 1.27 8.04 2.83
N ILE A 39 2.10 7.02 2.96
CA ILE A 39 2.21 6.16 4.15
C ILE A 39 3.59 6.42 4.78
N ARG A 40 3.62 6.74 6.06
CA ARG A 40 4.87 6.80 6.84
C ARG A 40 4.94 5.61 7.77
N LEU A 41 5.97 4.78 7.62
CA LEU A 41 6.22 3.66 8.51
C LEU A 41 6.92 4.20 9.77
N PRO A 42 6.35 4.01 10.97
CA PRO A 42 6.94 4.53 12.20
C PRO A 42 8.26 3.83 12.53
N ALA A 43 9.22 4.58 13.08
CA ALA A 43 10.30 4.01 13.87
C ALA A 43 9.82 3.89 15.30
N ASN A 44 9.82 2.68 15.86
CA ASN A 44 9.55 2.41 17.27
C ASN A 44 8.18 2.95 17.71
N THR A 45 7.20 2.05 17.78
CA THR A 45 5.83 2.33 18.25
C THR A 45 5.74 2.96 19.65
N GLY A 46 6.84 3.07 20.40
CA GLY A 46 6.91 3.72 21.72
C GLY A 46 6.61 2.77 22.87
N HIS A 47 6.62 1.46 22.61
CA HIS A 47 6.19 0.42 23.56
C HIS A 47 7.34 -0.22 24.36
N GLY A 48 8.46 0.49 24.56
CA GLY A 48 9.56 0.01 25.41
C GLY A 48 10.34 -1.21 24.87
N HIS A 49 10.07 -1.63 23.64
CA HIS A 49 10.77 -2.69 22.93
C HIS A 49 10.91 -2.34 21.44
N ALA A 50 11.81 -3.02 20.73
CA ALA A 50 11.92 -2.89 19.28
C ALA A 50 10.61 -3.31 18.59
N ASP A 51 10.26 -2.65 17.48
CA ASP A 51 9.15 -3.06 16.64
C ASP A 51 9.46 -4.41 15.97
N GLY A 52 8.42 -5.20 15.70
CA GLY A 52 8.55 -6.51 15.07
C GLY A 52 7.89 -7.61 15.88
N SER A 53 8.40 -8.84 15.76
CA SER A 53 7.77 -10.07 16.25
C SER A 53 7.54 -10.15 17.76
N ASN A 54 8.20 -9.29 18.54
CA ASN A 54 8.06 -9.26 20.00
C ASN A 54 6.69 -8.71 20.46
N CYS A 55 5.98 -7.98 19.58
CA CYS A 55 4.63 -7.49 19.86
C CYS A 55 3.77 -7.50 18.60
N MET A 56 2.69 -8.28 18.62
CA MET A 56 1.77 -8.40 17.48
C MET A 56 1.19 -7.04 17.05
N ALA A 57 0.84 -6.16 18.00
CA ALA A 57 0.33 -4.82 17.69
C ALA A 57 1.35 -3.96 16.94
N CYS A 58 2.64 -4.10 17.27
CA CYS A 58 3.72 -3.36 16.64
C CYS A 58 4.05 -3.96 15.27
N ALA A 59 4.08 -5.29 15.16
CA ALA A 59 4.24 -5.99 13.90
C ALA A 59 3.16 -5.60 12.87
N GLN A 60 1.90 -5.44 13.29
CA GLN A 60 0.82 -4.99 12.40
C GLN A 60 0.95 -3.51 12.01
N ARG A 61 1.45 -2.63 12.89
CA ARG A 61 1.64 -1.20 12.59
C ARG A 61 2.79 -0.94 11.61
N THR A 62 3.79 -1.82 11.58
CA THR A 62 4.91 -1.75 10.64
C THR A 62 4.67 -2.58 9.38
N ASP A 63 3.56 -3.32 9.28
CA ASP A 63 3.22 -4.12 8.10
C ASP A 63 2.66 -3.23 6.98
N VAL A 64 3.54 -2.90 6.02
CA VAL A 64 3.19 -2.09 4.85
C VAL A 64 1.99 -2.66 4.07
N ARG A 65 1.79 -3.99 4.06
CA ARG A 65 0.65 -4.60 3.35
C ARG A 65 -0.66 -4.30 4.07
N ALA A 66 -0.67 -4.37 5.40
CA ALA A 66 -1.85 -4.02 6.18
C ALA A 66 -2.24 -2.55 5.95
N LEU A 67 -1.26 -1.64 5.94
CA LEU A 67 -1.49 -0.21 5.71
C LEU A 67 -1.98 0.09 4.29
N LEU A 68 -1.42 -0.55 3.26
CA LEU A 68 -1.89 -0.43 1.88
C LEU A 68 -3.31 -0.96 1.70
N SER A 69 -3.64 -2.07 2.37
CA SER A 69 -5.00 -2.60 2.37
C SER A 69 -5.99 -1.63 3.04
N ASP A 70 -5.64 -1.07 4.20
CA ASP A 70 -6.50 -0.07 4.88
C ASP A 70 -6.71 1.18 4.02
N LEU A 71 -5.64 1.66 3.39
CA LEU A 71 -5.70 2.80 2.47
C LEU A 71 -6.65 2.53 1.29
N LEU A 72 -6.53 1.35 0.67
CA LEU A 72 -7.37 0.93 -0.45
C LEU A 72 -8.85 0.79 -0.05
N GLU A 73 -9.13 0.14 1.07
CA GLU A 73 -10.50 -0.06 1.55
C GLU A 73 -11.13 1.27 1.99
N GLY A 74 -10.37 2.14 2.65
CA GLY A 74 -10.82 3.48 2.99
C GLY A 74 -11.19 4.31 1.77
N ALA A 75 -10.40 4.26 0.70
CA ALA A 75 -10.71 4.94 -0.56
C ALA A 75 -11.97 4.35 -1.25
N LYS A 76 -12.11 3.02 -1.29
CA LYS A 76 -13.30 2.35 -1.86
C LYS A 76 -14.59 2.72 -1.12
N GLN A 77 -14.51 2.91 0.19
CA GLN A 77 -15.65 3.28 1.04
C GLN A 77 -15.93 4.80 1.03
N GLY A 78 -15.13 5.60 0.33
CA GLY A 78 -15.24 7.06 0.34
C GLY A 78 -14.81 7.70 1.66
N LEU A 79 -14.13 6.95 2.54
CA LEU A 79 -13.60 7.43 3.82
C LEU A 79 -12.25 8.14 3.65
N ARG A 80 -11.58 7.93 2.52
CA ARG A 80 -10.34 8.60 2.12
C ARG A 80 -10.47 9.08 0.67
N PRO A 81 -9.73 10.15 0.27
CA PRO A 81 -9.64 10.52 -1.14
C PRO A 81 -9.15 9.35 -2.00
N SER A 82 -9.61 9.30 -3.26
CA SER A 82 -9.03 8.42 -4.27
C SER A 82 -7.57 8.80 -4.54
N PHE A 83 -6.76 7.83 -4.92
CA PHE A 83 -5.36 8.02 -5.28
C PHE A 83 -5.00 7.15 -6.49
N THR A 84 -3.99 7.58 -7.24
CA THR A 84 -3.46 6.86 -8.40
C THR A 84 -2.05 6.34 -8.18
N SER A 85 -1.39 6.75 -7.09
CA SER A 85 -0.06 6.31 -6.69
C SER A 85 0.09 6.35 -5.17
N VAL A 86 1.09 5.64 -4.65
CA VAL A 86 1.44 5.64 -3.22
C VAL A 86 2.92 5.92 -3.06
N VAL A 87 3.26 6.77 -2.10
CA VAL A 87 4.61 6.91 -1.56
C VAL A 87 4.65 6.27 -0.18
N VAL A 88 5.57 5.34 0.02
CA VAL A 88 5.86 4.73 1.32
C VAL A 88 7.18 5.31 1.82
N ASP A 89 7.11 6.09 2.89
CA ASP A 89 8.27 6.54 3.63
C ASP A 89 8.65 5.49 4.67
N ALA A 90 9.69 4.74 4.35
CA ALA A 90 10.30 3.72 5.20
C ALA A 90 11.65 4.19 5.78
N SER A 91 11.98 5.49 5.70
CA SER A 91 13.27 6.01 6.17
C SER A 91 13.55 5.79 7.66
N ALA A 92 12.51 5.49 8.43
CA ALA A 92 12.56 5.21 9.85
C ALA A 92 12.63 3.69 10.16
N VAL A 93 12.48 2.82 9.15
CA VAL A 93 12.44 1.36 9.34
C VAL A 93 13.86 0.79 9.42
N PRO A 94 14.20 0.02 10.47
CA PRO A 94 15.57 -0.50 10.65
C PRO A 94 16.03 -1.48 9.56
N ASP A 95 15.12 -2.32 9.06
CA ASP A 95 15.40 -3.27 7.98
C ASP A 95 14.43 -3.06 6.81
N ILE A 96 14.89 -2.26 5.84
CA ILE A 96 14.16 -1.96 4.61
C ILE A 96 13.89 -3.23 3.78
N SER A 97 14.73 -4.26 3.90
CA SER A 97 14.61 -5.49 3.12
C SER A 97 13.27 -6.19 3.38
N ILE A 98 12.74 -6.08 4.60
CA ILE A 98 11.43 -6.62 4.98
C ILE A 98 10.31 -5.88 4.24
N VAL A 99 10.41 -4.55 4.13
CA VAL A 99 9.43 -3.72 3.39
C VAL A 99 9.46 -4.06 1.90
N ILE A 100 10.65 -4.16 1.31
CA ILE A 100 10.81 -4.57 -0.09
C ILE A 100 10.27 -5.99 -0.31
N ALA A 101 10.59 -6.94 0.57
CA ALA A 101 10.08 -8.30 0.48
C ALA A 101 8.55 -8.36 0.56
N ALA A 102 7.93 -7.54 1.40
CA ALA A 102 6.49 -7.43 1.52
C ALA A 102 5.85 -6.87 0.23
N LEU A 103 6.42 -5.79 -0.31
CA LEU A 103 5.92 -5.12 -1.53
C LEU A 103 6.15 -5.93 -2.81
N THR A 104 7.16 -6.80 -2.82
CA THR A 104 7.50 -7.66 -3.97
C THR A 104 6.94 -9.08 -3.84
N GLY A 105 6.08 -9.35 -2.86
CA GLY A 105 5.43 -10.65 -2.68
C GLY A 105 6.36 -11.79 -2.24
N LYS A 106 7.54 -11.48 -1.70
CA LYS A 106 8.53 -12.46 -1.21
C LYS A 106 8.25 -12.95 0.21
N LEU A 107 7.38 -12.26 0.95
CA LEU A 107 6.90 -12.73 2.26
C LEU A 107 5.67 -13.64 2.09
N PRO A 108 5.50 -14.68 2.93
CA PRO A 108 4.31 -15.50 2.89
C PRO A 108 3.05 -14.65 3.16
N ALA A 109 1.98 -14.92 2.41
CA ALA A 109 0.67 -14.36 2.70
C ALA A 109 0.14 -14.98 4.00
N GLN A 110 -0.35 -14.14 4.90
CA GLN A 110 -0.98 -14.52 6.16
C GLN A 110 -2.49 -14.25 6.14
N ALA A 111 -2.97 -13.43 5.20
CA ALA A 111 -4.38 -13.13 5.02
C ALA A 111 -4.72 -12.81 3.55
N LEU A 112 -6.02 -12.87 3.19
CA LEU A 112 -6.51 -12.52 1.85
C LEU A 112 -6.07 -11.12 1.40
N ARG A 113 -5.98 -10.17 2.34
CA ARG A 113 -5.50 -8.81 2.07
C ARG A 113 -4.12 -8.77 1.43
N ASP A 114 -3.24 -9.71 1.78
CA ASP A 114 -1.86 -9.73 1.26
C ASP A 114 -1.86 -10.06 -0.23
N HIS A 115 -2.76 -10.96 -0.66
CA HIS A 115 -2.99 -11.26 -2.08
C HIS A 115 -3.61 -10.07 -2.82
N THR A 116 -4.58 -9.39 -2.21
CA THR A 116 -5.18 -8.17 -2.78
C THR A 116 -4.11 -7.11 -2.98
N VAL A 117 -3.25 -6.88 -1.99
CA VAL A 117 -2.16 -5.91 -2.08
C VAL A 117 -1.18 -6.29 -3.18
N ALA A 118 -0.71 -7.54 -3.23
CA ALA A 118 0.24 -8.00 -4.25
C ALA A 118 -0.31 -7.92 -5.69
N ARG A 119 -1.63 -7.97 -5.88
CA ARG A 119 -2.27 -7.82 -7.19
C ARG A 119 -2.58 -6.36 -7.53
N THR A 120 -2.77 -5.51 -6.53
CA THR A 120 -3.22 -4.13 -6.70
C THR A 120 -2.04 -3.18 -6.75
N PHE A 121 -0.96 -3.43 -6.01
CA PHE A 121 0.18 -2.53 -5.89
C PHE A 121 1.44 -3.15 -6.49
N TYR A 122 2.36 -2.31 -6.97
CA TYR A 122 3.67 -2.74 -7.42
C TYR A 122 4.75 -1.72 -7.04
N LEU A 123 5.90 -2.22 -6.59
CA LEU A 123 7.05 -1.39 -6.27
C LEU A 123 7.67 -0.83 -7.55
N MET A 124 7.82 0.49 -7.62
CA MET A 124 8.60 1.16 -8.65
C MET A 124 10.09 0.86 -8.47
N GLY A 125 10.77 0.58 -9.59
CA GLY A 125 12.18 0.19 -9.63
C GLY A 125 13.14 1.31 -9.26
#